data_AF-C0QMS4-F1
#
_entry.id   AF-C0QMS4-F1
#
_cell.length_a   1.000
_cell.length_b   1.000
_cell.length_c   1.000
_cell.angle_alpha   90.00
_cell.angle_beta   90.00
_cell.angle_gamma   90.00
#
_symmetry.space_group_name_H-M   'P 1'
#
loop_
_entity.id
_entity.type
_entity.pdbx_description
1 polymer ?
#
loop_
_entity_poly.entity_id
_entity_poly.type
_entity_poly.pdbx_seq_one_letter_code
_entity_poly.pdbx_strand_id
1 'polypeptide(L)'
;MQISKSFLKIHSPADLIGLPPGDYFIHEFPGDMEAGNSLRVTLNGIKKKLINFDGEKVKPNKQPKQPEKNTRHTEITLKFSYKLKAIKLFLDMNSQIIFVFGKRDSPIDLRPEILKPSEAHIITYYKKKTKKKILNACYFGAGHPVADMHRAMANCDVLLAADTNYKKVPRKGIVAATTALEATLNIVTDEACHFQSGPMRQIIEINPPGNPELFGIGKVMYHFCETNPDHNDKSIGIITDTDFELIKGINQRTIPFFETMFLPKNVTLFYATSDSGSAEFMANKLIRECDKASTEYLNKYLATIE
;
A
#
# COMPACT_ATOMS: atom_id res chain seq x y z
N MET A 1 -16.15 -14.37 1.13
CA MET A 1 -16.42 -15.21 -0.05
C MET A 1 -15.15 -15.27 -0.91
N GLN A 2 -14.74 -16.45 -1.37
CA GLN A 2 -13.58 -16.62 -2.26
C GLN A 2 -14.12 -16.67 -3.70
N ILE A 3 -13.77 -15.69 -4.53
CA ILE A 3 -14.28 -15.61 -5.91
C ILE A 3 -13.34 -16.40 -6.82
N SER A 4 -13.85 -17.44 -7.48
CA SER A 4 -13.15 -18.17 -8.54
C SER A 4 -13.82 -17.93 -9.90
N LYS A 5 -13.09 -17.23 -10.76
CA LYS A 5 -13.17 -17.13 -12.23
C LYS A 5 -14.45 -17.66 -12.91
N SER A 6 -15.40 -16.77 -13.14
CA SER A 6 -16.24 -16.75 -14.35
C SER A 6 -16.24 -15.31 -14.87
N PHE A 7 -15.93 -15.14 -16.16
CA PHE A 7 -15.61 -13.84 -16.75
C PHE A 7 -16.64 -13.49 -17.83
N LEU A 8 -17.27 -12.33 -17.72
CA LEU A 8 -17.93 -11.67 -18.85
C LEU A 8 -17.23 -10.33 -19.07
N LYS A 9 -16.76 -10.09 -20.31
CA LYS A 9 -16.34 -8.76 -20.75
C LYS A 9 -17.58 -8.05 -21.28
N ILE A 10 -17.99 -6.96 -20.64
CA ILE A 10 -19.09 -6.11 -21.13
C ILE A 10 -18.52 -4.72 -21.40
N HIS A 11 -18.71 -4.23 -22.62
CA HIS A 11 -18.50 -2.82 -22.92
C HIS A 11 -19.69 -2.04 -22.35
N SER A 12 -19.40 -1.15 -21.40
CA SER A 12 -20.32 -0.18 -20.76
C SER A 12 -21.80 -0.55 -20.85
N PRO A 13 -22.39 -1.17 -19.80
CA PRO A 13 -23.83 -1.36 -19.77
C PRO A 13 -24.51 0.00 -19.87
N ALA A 14 -25.18 0.27 -20.98
CA ALA A 14 -25.94 1.52 -21.19
C ALA A 14 -26.95 1.79 -20.06
N ASP A 15 -27.26 0.76 -19.26
CA ASP A 15 -28.29 0.73 -18.24
C ASP A 15 -27.78 1.06 -16.81
N LEU A 16 -26.47 1.25 -16.59
CA LEU A 16 -25.93 1.54 -15.25
C LEU A 16 -25.52 3.01 -15.10
N ILE A 17 -26.52 3.84 -14.75
CA ILE A 17 -26.33 5.25 -14.41
C ILE A 17 -25.25 5.38 -13.32
N GLY A 18 -24.21 6.16 -13.61
CA GLY A 18 -23.16 6.54 -12.64
C GLY A 18 -21.86 5.75 -12.72
N LEU A 19 -21.73 4.73 -13.57
CA LEU A 19 -20.43 4.16 -13.91
C LEU A 19 -19.75 4.99 -15.00
N PRO A 20 -18.45 5.31 -14.86
CA PRO A 20 -17.68 5.90 -15.96
C PRO A 20 -17.65 4.97 -17.19
N PRO A 21 -17.44 5.49 -18.42
CA PRO A 21 -17.14 4.64 -19.56
C PRO A 21 -15.87 3.83 -19.31
N GLY A 22 -15.88 2.53 -19.60
CA GLY A 22 -14.73 1.67 -19.36
C GLY A 22 -14.96 0.20 -19.71
N ASP A 23 -13.87 -0.55 -19.66
CA ASP A 23 -13.87 -2.01 -19.75
C ASP A 23 -13.89 -2.59 -18.34
N TYR A 24 -14.94 -3.32 -17.99
CA TYR A 24 -15.14 -3.80 -16.63
C TYR A 24 -15.06 -5.32 -16.52
N PHE A 25 -14.36 -5.77 -15.48
CA PHE A 25 -14.64 -7.06 -14.87
C PHE A 25 -15.83 -6.92 -13.92
N ILE A 26 -16.81 -7.81 -14.06
CA ILE A 26 -18.05 -7.76 -13.27
C ILE A 26 -18.15 -9.03 -12.44
N HIS A 27 -18.40 -8.86 -11.15
CA HIS A 27 -18.76 -9.93 -10.25
C HIS A 27 -20.18 -9.70 -9.72
N GLU A 28 -21.07 -10.66 -9.93
CA GLU A 28 -22.43 -10.62 -9.38
C GLU A 28 -22.46 -11.35 -8.03
N PHE A 29 -23.06 -10.71 -7.03
CA PHE A 29 -23.26 -11.30 -5.71
C PHE A 29 -24.54 -12.15 -5.69
N PRO A 30 -24.59 -13.20 -4.85
CA PRO A 30 -25.81 -13.98 -4.66
C PRO A 30 -26.99 -13.11 -4.21
N GLY A 31 -28.18 -13.32 -4.79
CA GLY A 31 -29.36 -12.50 -4.48
C GLY A 31 -29.87 -12.66 -3.03
N ASP A 32 -29.51 -13.78 -2.39
CA ASP A 32 -29.78 -14.12 -1.00
C ASP A 32 -28.71 -13.61 -0.02
N MET A 33 -27.67 -12.92 -0.51
CA MET A 33 -26.62 -12.35 0.33
C MET A 33 -27.22 -11.40 1.39
N GLU A 34 -26.89 -11.64 2.65
CA GLU A 34 -27.31 -10.78 3.76
C GLU A 34 -26.72 -9.37 3.66
N ALA A 35 -27.47 -8.40 4.19
CA ALA A 35 -26.99 -7.03 4.27
C ALA A 35 -25.83 -6.92 5.27
N GLY A 36 -24.77 -6.21 4.87
CA GLY A 36 -23.57 -6.01 5.70
C GLY A 36 -23.01 -4.61 5.58
N ASN A 37 -22.18 -4.21 6.53
CA ASN A 37 -21.45 -2.93 6.50
C ASN A 37 -20.03 -3.06 5.90
N SER A 38 -19.66 -4.26 5.44
CA SER A 38 -18.37 -4.52 4.84
C SER A 38 -18.47 -5.54 3.71
N LEU A 39 -17.65 -5.33 2.70
CA LEU A 39 -17.50 -6.22 1.55
C LEU A 39 -16.03 -6.62 1.45
N ARG A 40 -15.76 -7.93 1.39
CA ARG A 40 -14.41 -8.46 1.22
C ARG A 40 -14.31 -9.28 -0.04
N VAL A 41 -13.33 -8.91 -0.87
CA VAL A 41 -13.03 -9.50 -2.16
C VAL A 41 -11.59 -10.00 -2.12
N THR A 42 -11.32 -11.13 -2.77
CA THR A 42 -9.95 -11.65 -2.87
C THR A 42 -9.64 -11.95 -4.33
N LEU A 43 -8.58 -11.33 -4.82
CA LEU A 43 -8.02 -11.60 -6.13
C LEU A 43 -6.86 -12.58 -5.98
N ASN A 44 -6.96 -13.73 -6.65
CA ASN A 44 -6.01 -14.83 -6.52
C ASN A 44 -5.14 -14.96 -7.76
N GLY A 45 -3.83 -15.16 -7.56
CA GLY A 45 -2.91 -15.49 -8.65
C GLY A 45 -2.59 -14.32 -9.58
N ILE A 46 -2.75 -13.08 -9.11
CA ILE A 46 -2.28 -11.90 -9.84
C ILE A 46 -0.76 -11.99 -9.93
N LYS A 47 -0.24 -12.05 -11.16
CA LYS A 47 1.21 -11.96 -11.44
C LYS A 47 1.54 -10.51 -11.74
N LYS A 48 2.42 -9.91 -10.95
CA LYS A 48 2.97 -8.56 -11.18
C LYS A 48 4.44 -8.69 -11.56
N LYS A 49 4.91 -7.78 -12.40
CA LYS A 49 6.30 -7.73 -12.87
C LYS A 49 6.82 -6.31 -12.71
N LEU A 50 7.99 -6.16 -12.12
CA LEU A 50 8.73 -4.90 -12.19
C LEU A 50 9.64 -4.93 -13.43
N ILE A 51 9.69 -3.80 -14.13
CA ILE A 51 10.56 -3.59 -15.27
C ILE A 51 11.46 -2.38 -14.93
N ASN A 52 12.77 -2.49 -15.20
CA ASN A 52 13.70 -1.36 -15.06
C ASN A 52 13.61 -0.42 -16.29
N PHE A 53 14.38 0.67 -16.28
CA PHE A 53 14.39 1.62 -17.42
C PHE A 53 14.91 1.01 -18.73
N ASP A 54 15.73 -0.03 -18.65
CA ASP A 54 16.24 -0.74 -19.81
C ASP A 54 15.19 -1.71 -20.41
N GLY A 55 13.98 -1.76 -19.85
CA GLY A 55 12.93 -2.69 -20.29
C GLY A 55 13.14 -4.12 -19.80
N GLU A 56 14.13 -4.37 -18.96
CA GLU A 56 14.44 -5.68 -18.42
C GLU A 56 13.60 -6.01 -17.18
N LYS A 57 13.16 -7.26 -17.10
CA LYS A 57 12.46 -7.78 -15.92
C LYS A 57 13.41 -7.78 -14.73
N VAL A 58 12.99 -7.16 -13.63
CA VAL A 58 13.72 -7.23 -12.36
C VAL A 58 13.74 -8.68 -11.87
N LYS A 59 14.92 -9.30 -11.88
CA LYS A 59 15.08 -10.67 -11.39
C LYS A 59 15.06 -10.68 -9.85
N PRO A 60 14.43 -11.70 -9.23
CA PRO A 60 14.54 -11.86 -7.79
C PRO A 60 15.97 -12.26 -7.40
N ASN A 61 16.56 -11.56 -6.42
CA ASN A 61 17.88 -11.89 -5.87
C ASN A 61 17.97 -13.33 -5.31
N LYS A 62 16.83 -13.90 -4.89
CA LYS A 62 16.70 -15.30 -4.50
C LYS A 62 15.36 -15.83 -5.01
N GLN A 63 15.38 -16.90 -5.81
CA GLN A 63 14.14 -17.60 -6.14
C GLN A 63 13.56 -18.24 -4.87
N PRO A 64 12.24 -18.13 -4.64
CA PRO A 64 11.63 -18.79 -3.49
C PRO A 64 11.78 -20.30 -3.64
N LYS A 65 12.51 -20.95 -2.72
CA LYS A 65 12.63 -22.42 -2.68
C LYS A 65 11.30 -23.16 -2.46
N GLN A 66 10.22 -22.44 -2.13
CA GLN A 66 8.92 -23.01 -1.76
C GLN A 66 7.84 -22.53 -2.74
N PRO A 67 7.11 -23.45 -3.41
CA PRO A 67 6.07 -23.08 -4.37
C PRO A 67 4.90 -22.31 -3.75
N GLU A 68 4.61 -22.49 -2.46
CA GLU A 68 3.60 -21.71 -1.72
C GLU A 68 3.90 -20.20 -1.73
N LYS A 69 5.19 -19.83 -1.83
CA LYS A 69 5.62 -18.43 -1.98
C LYS A 69 5.47 -17.90 -3.40
N ASN A 70 4.90 -18.63 -4.35
CA ASN A 70 4.67 -18.14 -5.71
C ASN A 70 3.23 -17.65 -5.93
N THR A 71 2.27 -18.07 -5.10
CA THR A 71 0.89 -17.61 -5.23
C THR A 71 0.69 -16.35 -4.39
N ARG A 72 0.30 -15.26 -5.05
CA ARG A 72 -0.08 -14.01 -4.41
C ARG A 72 -1.59 -13.94 -4.27
N HIS A 73 -2.03 -13.42 -3.13
CA HIS A 73 -3.42 -13.10 -2.85
C HIS A 73 -3.50 -11.61 -2.54
N THR A 74 -4.44 -10.91 -3.17
CA THR A 74 -4.76 -9.52 -2.83
C THR A 74 -6.16 -9.50 -2.24
N GLU A 75 -6.26 -9.20 -0.95
CA GLU A 75 -7.51 -9.00 -0.25
C GLU A 75 -7.87 -7.52 -0.27
N ILE A 76 -9.09 -7.24 -0.71
CA ILE A 76 -9.64 -5.90 -0.79
C ILE A 76 -10.86 -5.88 0.11
N THR A 77 -10.83 -5.02 1.12
CA THR A 77 -11.97 -4.83 2.02
C THR A 77 -12.49 -3.41 1.85
N LEU A 78 -13.79 -3.31 1.63
CA LEU A 78 -14.54 -2.06 1.55
C LEU A 78 -15.45 -2.00 2.76
N LYS A 79 -15.45 -0.90 3.51
CA LYS A 79 -16.45 -0.69 4.58
C LYS A 79 -17.30 0.52 4.31
N PHE A 80 -18.52 0.46 4.82
CA PHE A 80 -19.56 1.44 4.61
C PHE A 80 -20.11 1.88 5.96
N SER A 81 -20.54 3.14 6.06
CA SER A 81 -21.15 3.69 7.28
C SER A 81 -22.57 3.18 7.54
N TYR A 82 -23.11 2.35 6.64
CA TYR A 82 -24.44 1.76 6.71
C TYR A 82 -24.40 0.32 6.18
N LYS A 83 -25.43 -0.47 6.54
CA LYS A 83 -25.64 -1.80 5.95
C LYS A 83 -26.11 -1.67 4.51
N LEU A 84 -25.63 -2.54 3.63
CA LEU A 84 -26.01 -2.59 2.22
C LEU A 84 -26.18 -4.04 1.76
N LYS A 85 -27.02 -4.22 0.74
CA LYS A 85 -27.03 -5.41 -0.11
C LYS A 85 -26.23 -5.12 -1.38
N ALA A 86 -25.08 -5.76 -1.50
CA ALA A 86 -24.25 -5.67 -2.70
C ALA A 86 -24.87 -6.53 -3.78
N ILE A 87 -24.96 -6.00 -5.01
CA ILE A 87 -25.55 -6.71 -6.15
C ILE A 87 -24.47 -7.04 -7.15
N LYS A 88 -23.63 -6.05 -7.52
CA LYS A 88 -22.47 -6.25 -8.39
C LYS A 88 -21.24 -5.50 -7.90
N LEU A 89 -20.07 -6.02 -8.25
CA LEU A 89 -18.81 -5.33 -8.16
C LEU A 89 -18.21 -5.18 -9.55
N PHE A 90 -17.75 -3.97 -9.85
CA PHE A 90 -17.06 -3.63 -11.08
C PHE A 90 -15.61 -3.33 -10.76
N LEU A 91 -14.70 -3.95 -11.50
CA LEU A 91 -13.29 -3.60 -11.52
C LEU A 91 -12.99 -3.06 -12.91
N ASP A 92 -12.69 -1.77 -13.01
CA ASP A 92 -12.23 -1.17 -14.25
C ASP A 92 -10.87 -1.78 -14.62
N MET A 93 -10.78 -2.37 -15.80
CA MET A 93 -9.58 -3.08 -16.23
C MET A 93 -8.42 -2.12 -16.54
N ASN A 94 -8.70 -0.85 -16.88
CA ASN A 94 -7.67 0.14 -17.19
C ASN A 94 -7.21 0.87 -15.93
N SER A 95 -8.15 1.45 -15.17
CA SER A 95 -7.83 2.24 -13.99
C SER A 95 -7.63 1.39 -12.73
N GLN A 96 -8.08 0.13 -12.76
CA GLN A 96 -8.14 -0.77 -11.60
C GLN A 96 -9.02 -0.23 -10.47
N ILE A 97 -9.88 0.76 -10.72
CA ILE A 97 -10.82 1.29 -9.73
C ILE A 97 -11.96 0.29 -9.50
N ILE A 98 -12.37 0.17 -8.25
CA ILE A 98 -13.47 -0.69 -7.82
C ILE A 98 -14.72 0.14 -7.54
N PHE A 99 -15.82 -0.27 -8.18
CA PHE A 99 -17.16 0.24 -7.93
C PHE A 99 -18.04 -0.87 -7.37
N VAL A 100 -18.89 -0.53 -6.40
CA VAL A 100 -19.89 -1.45 -5.86
C VAL A 100 -21.25 -0.92 -6.23
N PHE A 101 -22.04 -1.74 -6.93
CA PHE A 101 -23.44 -1.46 -7.20
C PHE A 101 -24.31 -2.26 -6.25
N GLY A 102 -25.20 -1.58 -5.57
CA GLY A 102 -26.06 -2.20 -4.57
C GLY A 102 -27.08 -1.21 -4.04
N LYS A 103 -27.78 -1.59 -2.97
CA LYS A 103 -28.71 -0.70 -2.30
C LYS A 103 -28.48 -0.72 -0.79
N ARG A 104 -28.82 0.39 -0.14
CA ARG A 104 -28.79 0.48 1.32
C ARG A 104 -29.85 -0.45 1.88
N ASP A 105 -29.51 -1.12 2.98
CA ASP A 105 -30.48 -1.93 3.72
C ASP A 105 -31.43 -0.99 4.45
N SER A 106 -32.66 -0.90 3.95
CA SER A 106 -33.64 0.10 4.34
C SER A 106 -35.04 -0.52 4.31
N PRO A 107 -35.94 -0.13 5.23
CA PRO A 107 -37.35 -0.53 5.17
C PRO A 107 -38.07 -0.04 3.90
N ILE A 108 -37.55 1.03 3.29
CA ILE A 108 -38.03 1.56 2.01
C ILE A 108 -37.22 0.91 0.90
N ASP A 109 -37.89 0.42 -0.14
CA ASP A 109 -37.21 -0.14 -1.32
C ASP A 109 -36.52 0.98 -2.11
N LEU A 110 -35.22 1.12 -1.86
CA LEU A 110 -34.36 2.06 -2.55
C LEU A 110 -33.86 1.46 -3.86
N ARG A 111 -33.82 2.29 -4.90
CA ARG A 111 -33.20 1.91 -6.17
C ARG A 111 -31.71 1.64 -5.94
N PRO A 112 -31.15 0.58 -6.54
CA PRO A 112 -29.71 0.36 -6.52
C PRO A 112 -28.93 1.52 -7.14
N GLU A 113 -27.76 1.81 -6.56
CA GLU A 113 -26.86 2.89 -6.96
C GLU A 113 -25.40 2.43 -6.84
N ILE A 114 -24.47 3.25 -7.37
CA ILE A 114 -23.04 3.08 -7.12
C ILE A 114 -22.72 3.60 -5.72
N LEU A 115 -22.31 2.69 -4.84
CA LEU A 115 -22.06 2.95 -3.44
C LEU A 115 -20.58 3.33 -3.22
N LYS A 116 -20.36 4.35 -2.38
CA LYS A 116 -19.03 4.79 -1.97
C LYS A 116 -18.70 4.22 -0.60
N PRO A 117 -17.62 3.43 -0.44
CA PRO A 117 -17.18 3.01 0.87
C PRO A 117 -16.62 4.21 1.65
N SER A 118 -16.78 4.15 2.97
CA SER A 118 -16.22 5.13 3.92
C SER A 118 -14.74 4.85 4.22
N GLU A 119 -14.31 3.60 4.05
CA GLU A 119 -12.91 3.20 4.10
C GLU A 119 -12.67 1.99 3.21
N ALA A 120 -11.45 1.86 2.71
CA ALA A 120 -11.01 0.65 2.02
C ALA A 120 -9.59 0.27 2.41
N HIS A 121 -9.23 -1.00 2.25
CA HIS A 121 -7.84 -1.43 2.34
C HIS A 121 -7.53 -2.56 1.38
N ILE A 122 -6.30 -2.54 0.89
CA ILE A 122 -5.72 -3.57 0.03
C ILE A 122 -4.57 -4.20 0.79
N ILE A 123 -4.58 -5.52 0.88
CA ILE A 123 -3.54 -6.30 1.55
C ILE A 123 -3.09 -7.39 0.59
N THR A 124 -1.83 -7.35 0.17
CA THR A 124 -1.24 -8.42 -0.61
C THR A 124 -0.43 -9.35 0.29
N TYR A 125 -0.65 -10.65 0.17
CA TYR A 125 -0.01 -11.66 1.02
C TYR A 125 0.24 -12.97 0.27
N TYR A 126 1.04 -13.85 0.88
CA TYR A 126 1.07 -15.27 0.56
C TYR A 126 0.76 -16.10 1.80
N LYS A 127 0.25 -17.32 1.61
CA LYS A 127 -0.06 -18.24 2.70
C LYS A 127 1.22 -18.91 3.19
N LYS A 128 1.46 -18.89 4.51
CA LYS A 128 2.35 -19.84 5.20
C LYS A 128 1.49 -20.88 5.91
N LYS A 129 2.10 -21.99 6.35
CA LYS A 129 1.44 -23.12 7.06
C LYS A 129 0.34 -22.70 8.06
N THR A 130 0.55 -21.65 8.86
CA THR A 130 -0.38 -21.23 9.91
C THR A 130 -0.82 -19.78 9.87
N LYS A 131 -0.20 -18.93 9.02
CA LYS A 131 -0.51 -17.49 8.97
C LYS A 131 -0.33 -16.89 7.59
N LYS A 132 -1.00 -15.77 7.33
CA LYS A 132 -0.72 -14.92 6.16
C LYS A 132 0.60 -14.18 6.42
N LYS A 133 1.54 -14.19 5.46
CA LYS A 133 2.67 -13.25 5.48
C LYS A 133 2.31 -12.09 4.57
N ILE A 134 2.06 -10.94 5.18
CA ILE A 134 1.75 -9.71 4.46
C ILE A 134 3.01 -9.24 3.73
N LEU A 135 2.85 -8.94 2.44
CA LEU A 135 3.89 -8.40 1.59
C LEU A 135 3.82 -6.89 1.59
N ASN A 136 2.63 -6.34 1.34
CA ASN A 136 2.38 -4.91 1.36
C ASN A 136 0.90 -4.64 1.66
N ALA A 137 0.61 -3.43 2.13
CA ALA A 137 -0.74 -3.01 2.43
C ALA A 137 -0.93 -1.50 2.31
N CYS A 138 -2.12 -1.10 1.89
CA CYS A 138 -2.54 0.29 1.73
C CYS A 138 -3.95 0.47 2.31
N TYR A 139 -4.20 1.63 2.90
CA TYR A 139 -5.47 2.00 3.52
C TYR A 139 -5.93 3.33 2.92
N PHE A 140 -7.19 3.35 2.47
CA PHE A 140 -7.82 4.50 1.82
C PHE A 140 -8.93 5.05 2.70
N GLY A 141 -9.13 6.37 2.60
CA GLY A 141 -10.32 7.04 3.13
C GLY A 141 -11.57 6.74 2.29
N ALA A 142 -12.56 7.61 2.40
CA ALA A 142 -13.81 7.49 1.66
C ALA A 142 -13.58 7.69 0.15
N GLY A 143 -14.20 6.85 -0.69
CA GLY A 143 -14.07 6.93 -2.14
C GLY A 143 -13.98 5.58 -2.82
N HIS A 144 -13.77 5.55 -4.13
CA HIS A 144 -13.58 4.30 -4.88
C HIS A 144 -12.10 3.89 -4.86
N PRO A 145 -11.74 2.77 -4.20
CA PRO A 145 -10.35 2.37 -4.13
C PRO A 145 -9.90 1.72 -5.44
N VAL A 146 -8.60 1.75 -5.67
CA VAL A 146 -7.96 0.90 -6.68
C VAL A 146 -7.80 -0.53 -6.17
N ALA A 147 -7.58 -1.49 -7.06
CA ALA A 147 -7.39 -2.90 -6.71
C ALA A 147 -5.92 -3.29 -6.52
N ASP A 148 -5.00 -2.35 -6.73
CA ASP A 148 -3.57 -2.62 -6.86
C ASP A 148 -2.71 -1.58 -6.12
N MET A 149 -1.64 -2.07 -5.49
CA MET A 149 -0.71 -1.25 -4.71
C MET A 149 0.08 -0.27 -5.59
N HIS A 150 0.49 -0.65 -6.81
CA HIS A 150 1.21 0.28 -7.69
C HIS A 150 0.30 1.41 -8.13
N ARG A 151 -0.95 1.10 -8.47
CA ARG A 151 -1.96 2.13 -8.78
C ARG A 151 -2.20 3.05 -7.58
N ALA A 152 -2.21 2.52 -6.35
CA ALA A 152 -2.38 3.31 -5.14
C ALA A 152 -1.22 4.30 -4.95
N MET A 153 0.01 3.84 -5.14
CA MET A 153 1.21 4.67 -5.06
C MET A 153 1.30 5.66 -6.23
N ALA A 154 0.83 5.31 -7.42
CA ALA A 154 0.82 6.20 -8.59
C ALA A 154 -0.15 7.40 -8.44
N ASN A 155 -1.06 7.34 -7.47
CA ASN A 155 -1.91 8.47 -7.09
C ASN A 155 -1.21 9.44 -6.12
N CYS A 156 0.03 9.16 -5.70
CA CYS A 156 0.86 10.09 -4.94
C CYS A 156 1.75 10.88 -5.89
N ASP A 157 1.85 12.18 -5.67
CA ASP A 157 2.76 13.06 -6.41
C ASP A 157 4.22 12.83 -6.01
N VAL A 158 4.45 12.40 -4.77
CA VAL A 158 5.76 12.04 -4.23
C VAL A 158 5.69 10.69 -3.55
N LEU A 159 6.69 9.85 -3.78
CA LEU A 159 6.89 8.62 -3.02
C LEU A 159 8.25 8.64 -2.33
N LEU A 160 8.23 8.33 -1.04
CA LEU A 160 9.41 8.10 -0.21
C LEU A 160 9.35 6.67 0.30
N ALA A 161 10.43 5.92 0.25
CA ALA A 161 10.61 4.74 1.09
C ALA A 161 11.55 5.10 2.23
N ALA A 162 11.23 4.70 3.45
CA ALA A 162 12.07 4.98 4.61
C ALA A 162 12.15 3.76 5.52
N ASP A 163 13.36 3.51 6.02
CA ASP A 163 13.69 2.45 6.95
C ASP A 163 14.70 2.95 7.98
N THR A 164 14.62 2.42 9.20
CA THR A 164 15.57 2.74 10.28
C THR A 164 16.14 1.48 10.91
N ASN A 165 17.46 1.38 10.92
CA ASN A 165 18.20 0.34 11.61
C ASN A 165 18.90 0.93 12.84
N TYR A 166 18.90 0.24 13.99
CA TYR A 166 19.53 0.75 15.20
C TYR A 166 20.29 -0.31 16.00
N LYS A 167 21.29 0.13 16.78
CA LYS A 167 22.10 -0.71 17.67
C LYS A 167 22.28 -0.05 19.02
N LYS A 168 22.35 -0.86 20.09
CA LYS A 168 22.77 -0.40 21.42
C LYS A 168 24.29 -0.46 21.51
N VAL A 169 24.92 0.68 21.77
CA VAL A 169 26.36 0.86 21.87
C VAL A 169 26.76 1.11 23.32
N PRO A 170 27.72 0.36 23.89
CA PRO A 170 28.20 0.58 25.25
C PRO A 170 28.58 2.05 25.47
N ARG A 171 28.13 2.64 26.59
CA ARG A 171 28.37 4.04 27.00
C ARG A 171 27.83 5.15 26.07
N LYS A 172 27.32 4.83 24.89
CA LYS A 172 26.73 5.80 23.94
C LYS A 172 25.20 5.68 23.81
N GLY A 173 24.64 4.55 24.24
CA GLY A 173 23.20 4.30 24.23
C GLY A 173 22.72 3.76 22.89
N ILE A 174 21.55 4.19 22.41
CA ILE A 174 21.00 3.73 21.13
C ILE A 174 21.56 4.60 20.00
N VAL A 175 22.09 4.00 18.95
CA VAL A 175 22.45 4.69 17.71
C VAL A 175 21.55 4.16 16.60
N ALA A 176 20.79 5.04 15.98
CA ALA A 176 19.85 4.72 14.92
C ALA A 176 20.28 5.42 13.62
N ALA A 177 20.18 4.69 12.51
CA ALA A 177 20.42 5.17 11.17
C ALA A 177 19.14 5.03 10.36
N THR A 178 18.62 6.15 9.87
CA THR A 178 17.47 6.18 8.98
C THR A 178 17.92 6.47 7.57
N THR A 179 17.48 5.65 6.61
CA THR A 179 17.62 5.96 5.19
C THR A 179 16.24 6.23 4.61
N ALA A 180 16.16 7.26 3.78
CA ALA A 180 15.00 7.51 2.96
C ALA A 180 15.38 7.70 1.49
N LEU A 181 14.59 7.12 0.61
CA LEU A 181 14.80 7.09 -0.82
C LEU A 181 13.56 7.64 -1.52
N GLU A 182 13.71 8.71 -2.27
CA GLU A 182 12.67 9.17 -3.18
C GLU A 182 12.47 8.16 -4.31
N ALA A 183 11.23 8.04 -4.81
CA ALA A 183 10.96 7.20 -5.96
C ALA A 183 9.90 7.81 -6.88
N THR A 184 10.03 7.52 -8.17
CA THR A 184 8.99 7.76 -9.16
C THR A 184 8.46 6.44 -9.69
N LEU A 185 7.17 6.41 -10.02
CA LEU A 185 6.46 5.23 -10.50
C LEU A 185 5.67 5.59 -11.76
N ASN A 186 5.93 4.86 -12.84
CA ASN A 186 5.18 4.98 -14.09
C ASN A 186 4.52 3.63 -14.41
N ILE A 187 3.20 3.60 -14.48
CA ILE A 187 2.48 2.38 -14.85
C ILE A 187 2.53 2.21 -16.36
N VAL A 188 3.07 1.08 -16.82
CA VAL A 188 3.20 0.77 -18.26
C VAL A 188 2.01 -0.06 -18.72
N THR A 189 1.65 -1.07 -17.94
CA THR A 189 0.48 -1.92 -18.15
C THR A 189 -0.12 -2.32 -16.81
N ASP A 190 -1.25 -3.03 -16.80
CA ASP A 190 -1.83 -3.53 -15.56
C ASP A 190 -0.97 -4.59 -14.86
N GLU A 191 -0.02 -5.20 -15.56
CA GLU A 191 0.91 -6.18 -14.98
C GLU A 191 2.31 -5.61 -14.71
N ALA A 192 2.63 -4.42 -15.22
CA ALA A 192 3.99 -3.90 -15.25
C ALA A 192 4.09 -2.39 -14.98
N CYS A 193 5.09 -2.03 -14.19
CA CYS A 193 5.46 -0.64 -13.94
C CYS A 193 6.97 -0.44 -14.05
N HIS A 194 7.34 0.78 -14.45
CA HIS A 194 8.69 1.31 -14.37
C HIS A 194 8.82 2.09 -13.07
N PHE A 195 9.97 1.98 -12.43
CA PHE A 195 10.27 2.78 -11.25
C PHE A 195 11.69 3.33 -11.31
N GLN A 196 11.88 4.53 -10.74
CA GLN A 196 13.18 5.14 -10.55
C GLN A 196 13.42 5.39 -9.08
N SER A 197 14.57 4.96 -8.59
CA SER A 197 15.10 5.44 -7.31
C SER A 197 15.71 6.83 -7.54
N GLY A 198 15.25 7.80 -6.76
CA GLY A 198 15.69 9.19 -6.76
C GLY A 198 16.76 9.47 -5.69
N PRO A 199 16.87 10.73 -5.24
CA PRO A 199 17.78 11.10 -4.16
C PRO A 199 17.61 10.27 -2.89
N MET A 200 18.74 9.88 -2.30
CA MET A 200 18.81 9.20 -1.01
C MET A 200 19.22 10.18 0.08
N ARG A 201 18.53 10.15 1.22
CA ARG A 201 18.86 10.89 2.43
C ARG A 201 19.14 9.91 3.56
N GLN A 202 20.15 10.21 4.37
CA GLN A 202 20.53 9.38 5.50
C GLN A 202 20.76 10.25 6.73
N ILE A 203 20.31 9.79 7.89
CA ILE A 203 20.42 10.51 9.17
C ILE A 203 20.90 9.54 10.25
N ILE A 204 21.83 9.99 11.09
CA ILE A 204 22.21 9.30 12.34
C ILE A 204 21.62 10.04 13.53
N GLU A 205 20.98 9.29 14.42
CA GLU A 205 20.48 9.79 15.70
C GLU A 205 21.09 8.99 16.86
N ILE A 206 21.60 9.70 17.86
CA ILE A 206 22.09 9.10 19.10
C ILE A 206 21.03 9.34 20.17
N ASN A 207 20.58 8.27 20.81
CA ASN A 207 19.51 8.23 21.80
C ASN A 207 18.22 8.89 21.28
N PRO A 208 17.67 8.43 20.13
CA PRO A 208 16.38 8.93 19.66
C PRO A 208 15.31 8.67 20.74
N PRO A 209 14.42 9.65 21.02
CA PRO A 209 13.34 9.46 21.96
C PRO A 209 12.33 8.42 21.43
N GLY A 210 11.68 7.69 22.34
CA GLY A 210 10.62 6.75 22.00
C GLY A 210 11.07 5.61 21.08
N ASN A 211 10.26 5.31 20.05
CA ASN A 211 10.58 4.29 19.05
C ASN A 211 11.55 4.88 18.01
N PRO A 212 12.79 4.34 17.87
CA PRO A 212 13.77 4.84 16.90
C PRO A 212 13.28 4.85 15.46
N GLU A 213 12.47 3.86 15.05
CA GLU A 213 11.98 3.75 13.67
C GLU A 213 11.00 4.86 13.33
N LEU A 214 9.97 5.03 14.15
CA LEU A 214 8.97 6.09 13.98
C LEU A 214 9.61 7.48 14.10
N PHE A 215 10.55 7.65 15.04
CA PHE A 215 11.30 8.91 15.17
C PHE A 215 12.09 9.24 13.91
N GLY A 216 12.87 8.27 13.42
CA GLY A 216 13.69 8.43 12.23
C GLY A 216 12.89 8.73 10.97
N ILE A 217 11.85 7.93 10.71
CA ILE A 217 10.93 8.14 9.59
C ILE A 217 10.25 9.51 9.69
N GLY A 218 9.79 9.88 10.90
CA GLY A 218 9.23 11.21 11.16
C GLY A 218 10.19 12.34 10.85
N LYS A 219 11.44 12.23 11.29
CA LYS A 219 12.47 13.25 11.08
C LYS A 219 12.76 13.46 9.59
N VAL A 220 12.87 12.39 8.81
CA VAL A 220 13.01 12.49 7.35
C VAL A 220 11.78 13.14 6.75
N MET A 221 10.57 12.68 7.11
CA MET A 221 9.32 13.22 6.56
C MET A 221 9.21 14.74 6.79
N TYR A 222 9.39 15.19 8.04
CA TYR A 222 9.31 16.61 8.36
C TYR A 222 10.39 17.42 7.66
N HIS A 223 11.63 16.93 7.64
CA HIS A 223 12.71 17.59 6.91
C HIS A 223 12.43 17.67 5.40
N PHE A 224 11.85 16.63 4.80
CA PHE A 224 11.44 16.63 3.41
C PHE A 224 10.38 17.71 3.15
N CYS A 225 9.35 17.80 3.98
CA CYS A 225 8.31 18.84 3.84
C CYS A 225 8.88 20.26 4.02
N GLU A 226 9.79 20.46 4.99
CA GLU A 226 10.42 21.76 5.24
C GLU A 226 11.32 22.21 4.09
N THR A 227 12.11 21.29 3.52
CA THR A 227 13.05 21.60 2.43
C THR A 227 12.41 21.66 1.06
N ASN A 228 11.17 21.19 0.92
CA ASN A 228 10.43 21.15 -0.33
C ASN A 228 9.04 21.77 -0.18
N PRO A 229 8.93 23.08 0.15
CA PRO A 229 7.65 23.72 0.45
C PRO A 229 6.63 23.63 -0.70
N ASP A 230 7.10 23.55 -1.95
CA ASP A 230 6.26 23.33 -3.14
C ASP A 230 5.51 21.97 -3.16
N HIS A 231 5.79 21.10 -2.18
CA HIS A 231 5.15 19.80 -2.01
C HIS A 231 4.11 19.79 -0.88
N ASN A 232 3.86 20.93 -0.24
CA ASN A 232 2.85 21.02 0.83
C ASN A 232 1.42 20.75 0.34
N ASP A 233 1.12 21.10 -0.91
CA ASP A 233 -0.18 20.82 -1.55
C ASP A 233 -0.20 19.50 -2.33
N LYS A 234 0.94 18.80 -2.37
CA LYS A 234 1.09 17.54 -3.09
C LYS A 234 0.81 16.36 -2.17
N SER A 235 0.28 15.29 -2.74
CA SER A 235 0.07 14.02 -2.06
C SER A 235 1.40 13.26 -1.90
N ILE A 236 1.74 12.92 -0.66
CA ILE A 236 3.01 12.27 -0.30
C ILE A 236 2.72 10.86 0.22
N GLY A 237 3.28 9.85 -0.44
CA GLY A 237 3.27 8.47 0.02
C GLY A 237 4.59 8.11 0.70
N ILE A 238 4.52 7.57 1.91
CA ILE A 238 5.69 7.05 2.63
C ILE A 238 5.55 5.54 2.78
N ILE A 239 6.49 4.80 2.22
CA ILE A 239 6.57 3.35 2.32
C ILE A 239 7.47 3.04 3.52
N THR A 240 7.01 2.18 4.41
CA THR A 240 7.75 1.70 5.59
C THR A 240 7.39 0.24 5.91
N ASP A 241 8.24 -0.48 6.64
CA ASP A 241 7.93 -1.80 7.20
C ASP A 241 7.57 -1.77 8.69
N THR A 242 7.56 -0.60 9.33
CA THR A 242 7.20 -0.42 10.74
C THR A 242 5.68 -0.52 10.98
N ASP A 243 5.31 -1.16 12.10
CA ASP A 243 3.98 -1.13 12.72
C ASP A 243 2.78 -1.29 11.77
N PHE A 244 2.77 -2.38 10.98
CA PHE A 244 1.67 -2.74 10.07
C PHE A 244 0.27 -2.59 10.68
N GLU A 245 0.10 -2.96 11.95
CA GLU A 245 -1.19 -2.92 12.65
C GLU A 245 -1.64 -1.49 12.97
N LEU A 246 -0.71 -0.54 13.11
CA LEU A 246 -0.98 0.86 13.45
C LEU A 246 -1.18 1.74 12.22
N ILE A 247 -0.56 1.40 11.07
CA ILE A 247 -0.62 2.21 9.84
C ILE A 247 -2.04 2.64 9.48
N LYS A 248 -3.04 1.77 9.68
CA LYS A 248 -4.44 2.13 9.44
C LYS A 248 -4.87 3.32 10.29
N GLY A 249 -4.70 3.22 11.61
CA GLY A 249 -5.11 4.26 12.54
C GLY A 249 -4.32 5.55 12.35
N ILE A 250 -3.03 5.42 12.03
CA ILE A 250 -2.15 6.54 11.72
C ILE A 250 -2.64 7.31 10.49
N ASN A 251 -2.91 6.62 9.37
CA ASN A 251 -3.44 7.23 8.15
C ASN A 251 -4.81 7.88 8.35
N GLN A 252 -5.65 7.28 9.22
CA GLN A 252 -6.95 7.82 9.60
C GLN A 252 -6.85 8.95 10.64
N ARG A 253 -5.66 9.20 11.18
CA ARG A 253 -5.39 10.17 12.26
C ARG A 253 -6.25 9.91 13.50
N THR A 254 -6.58 8.64 13.76
CA THR A 254 -7.25 8.20 14.99
C THR A 254 -6.25 7.83 16.08
N ILE A 255 -5.01 7.54 15.70
CA ILE A 255 -3.86 7.41 16.60
C ILE A 255 -2.71 8.29 16.09
N PRO A 256 -1.88 8.84 17.00
CA PRO A 256 -0.70 9.60 16.62
C PRO A 256 0.32 8.71 15.90
N PHE A 257 1.09 9.32 15.00
CA PHE A 257 2.22 8.69 14.32
C PHE A 257 3.42 8.55 15.25
N PHE A 258 3.72 9.61 16.01
CA PHE A 258 4.81 9.60 16.99
C PHE A 258 4.42 10.47 18.19
N GLU A 259 4.38 9.88 19.38
CA GLU A 259 3.93 10.53 20.61
C GLU A 259 2.58 11.22 20.48
N THR A 260 2.54 12.55 20.37
CA THR A 260 1.31 13.35 20.21
C THR A 260 1.11 13.88 18.79
N MET A 261 2.08 13.61 17.90
CA MET A 261 2.08 14.11 16.53
C MET A 261 1.31 13.18 15.60
N PHE A 262 0.37 13.76 14.86
CA PHE A 262 -0.36 13.09 13.79
C PHE A 262 0.30 13.36 12.43
N LEU A 263 0.03 12.51 11.42
CA LEU A 263 0.52 12.77 10.07
C LEU A 263 -0.12 14.01 9.45
N PRO A 264 0.63 14.82 8.67
CA PRO A 264 0.08 15.88 7.84
C PRO A 264 -1.00 15.35 6.90
N LYS A 265 -2.04 16.14 6.60
CA LYS A 265 -3.24 15.69 5.85
C LYS A 265 -2.94 15.09 4.47
N ASN A 266 -1.90 15.58 3.81
CA ASN A 266 -1.45 15.15 2.49
C ASN A 266 -0.50 13.94 2.52
N VAL A 267 -0.12 13.44 3.70
CA VAL A 267 0.77 12.29 3.85
C VAL A 267 -0.03 11.01 4.11
N THR A 268 0.36 9.92 3.44
CA THR A 268 -0.19 8.57 3.63
C THR A 268 0.93 7.54 3.75
N LEU A 269 0.84 6.64 4.73
CA LEU A 269 1.76 5.52 4.88
C LEU A 269 1.30 4.30 4.09
N PHE A 270 2.27 3.62 3.50
CA PHE A 270 2.15 2.33 2.85
C PHE A 270 3.03 1.32 3.58
N TYR A 271 2.49 0.14 3.89
CA TYR A 271 3.28 -0.94 4.44
C TYR A 271 3.94 -1.75 3.33
N ALA A 272 5.21 -2.10 3.47
CA ALA A 272 5.85 -3.13 2.65
C ALA A 272 7.00 -3.82 3.40
N THR A 273 7.12 -5.15 3.29
CA THR A 273 8.22 -5.91 3.92
C THR A 273 9.47 -5.97 3.03
N SER A 274 10.67 -5.83 3.62
CA SER A 274 11.97 -6.06 2.96
C SER A 274 12.21 -7.54 2.60
N ASP A 275 11.58 -8.47 3.33
CA ASP A 275 11.86 -9.92 3.25
C ASP A 275 11.52 -10.55 1.90
N SER A 276 10.47 -10.08 1.23
CA SER A 276 9.87 -10.77 0.09
C SER A 276 9.08 -9.81 -0.81
N GLY A 277 8.83 -10.20 -2.06
CA GLY A 277 8.07 -9.39 -3.01
C GLY A 277 8.88 -8.36 -3.79
N SER A 278 10.18 -8.20 -3.54
CA SER A 278 11.02 -7.16 -4.17
C SER A 278 11.18 -7.26 -5.70
N ALA A 279 10.85 -8.40 -6.32
CA ALA A 279 10.87 -8.56 -7.78
C ALA A 279 9.51 -8.26 -8.43
N GLU A 280 8.46 -8.20 -7.61
CA GLU A 280 7.07 -8.09 -8.04
C GLU A 280 6.49 -6.72 -7.67
N PHE A 281 6.94 -6.15 -6.54
CA PHE A 281 6.38 -4.94 -5.94
C PHE A 281 7.45 -3.90 -5.66
N MET A 282 7.26 -2.71 -6.23
CA MET A 282 8.19 -1.58 -6.07
C MET A 282 8.38 -1.22 -4.60
N ALA A 283 7.29 -1.16 -3.81
CA ALA A 283 7.34 -0.85 -2.39
C ALA A 283 8.29 -1.78 -1.62
N ASN A 284 8.17 -3.09 -1.85
CA ASN A 284 9.05 -4.10 -1.24
C ASN A 284 10.51 -4.00 -1.71
N LYS A 285 10.74 -3.54 -2.96
CA LYS A 285 12.08 -3.31 -3.48
C LYS A 285 12.73 -2.09 -2.80
N LEU A 286 12.03 -0.97 -2.76
CA LEU A 286 12.53 0.28 -2.17
C LEU A 286 12.82 0.12 -0.66
N ILE A 287 11.96 -0.59 0.06
CA ILE A 287 12.20 -0.90 1.48
C ILE A 287 13.46 -1.75 1.68
N ARG A 288 13.70 -2.74 0.81
CA ARG A 288 14.95 -3.51 0.88
C ARG A 288 16.17 -2.65 0.56
N GLU A 289 16.07 -1.71 -0.37
CA GLU A 289 17.16 -0.77 -0.67
C GLU A 289 17.44 0.14 0.54
N CYS A 290 16.39 0.62 1.22
CA CYS A 290 16.53 1.43 2.43
C CYS A 290 17.12 0.63 3.60
N ASP A 291 16.66 -0.59 3.86
CA ASP A 291 17.18 -1.51 4.90
C ASP A 291 18.68 -1.79 4.72
N LYS A 292 19.09 -2.10 3.48
CA LYS A 292 20.50 -2.30 3.16
C LYS A 292 21.30 -1.01 3.43
N ALA A 293 20.83 0.12 2.93
CA ALA A 293 21.54 1.39 3.04
C ALA A 293 21.60 1.91 4.49
N SER A 294 20.53 1.74 5.29
CA SER A 294 20.49 2.11 6.71
C SER A 294 21.44 1.24 7.53
N THR A 295 21.51 -0.07 7.25
CA THR A 295 22.50 -0.97 7.86
C THR A 295 23.94 -0.59 7.51
N GLU A 296 24.23 -0.33 6.24
CA GLU A 296 25.57 0.08 5.79
C GLU A 296 26.00 1.41 6.43
N TYR A 297 25.10 2.39 6.47
CA TYR A 297 25.35 3.69 7.07
C TYR A 297 25.57 3.61 8.58
N LEU A 298 24.76 2.81 9.29
CA LEU A 298 24.94 2.55 10.72
C LEU A 298 26.32 1.94 10.99
N ASN A 299 26.70 0.89 10.26
CA ASN A 299 27.97 0.20 10.47
C ASN A 299 29.16 1.14 10.18
N LYS A 300 29.07 1.96 9.13
CA LYS A 300 30.09 2.97 8.83
C LYS A 300 30.24 3.98 9.96
N TYR A 301 29.13 4.48 10.50
CA TYR A 301 29.17 5.42 11.62
C TYR A 301 29.75 4.78 12.89
N LEU A 302 29.35 3.54 13.21
CA LEU A 302 29.87 2.82 14.37
C LEU A 302 31.39 2.66 14.28
N ALA A 303 31.93 2.34 13.11
CA ALA A 303 33.37 2.24 12.89
C ALA A 303 34.14 3.56 13.06
N THR A 304 33.49 4.73 13.01
CA THR A 304 34.17 6.03 13.28
C THR A 304 34.11 6.44 14.74
N ILE A 305 33.34 5.72 15.56
CA ILE A 305 33.12 6.07 16.97
C ILE A 305 33.59 4.97 17.93
N GLU A 306 34.10 3.86 17.40
CA GLU A 306 34.94 2.87 18.09
C GLU A 306 36.38 3.37 18.21
#